data_AF-A0AB72ZEY4-F1
#
_entry.id   AF-A0AB72ZEY4-F1
#
_cell.length_a   1.000
_cell.length_b   1.000
_cell.length_c   1.000
_cell.angle_alpha   90.00
_cell.angle_beta   90.00
_cell.angle_gamma   90.00
#
_symmetry.space_group_name_H-M   'P 1'
#
loop_
_entity.id
_entity.type
_entity.pdbx_description
1 polymer ?
#
loop_
_entity_poly.entity_id
_entity_poly.type
_entity_poly.pdbx_seq_one_letter_code
_entity_poly.pdbx_strand_id
1 'polypeptide(L)'
;MSQKELWYETLHANFGQYFSVENVLFREKTEHQDLVIFENPELGRVMALDGVVQTTERDEFIYHEMMTHVPLLAHGQAKKVLIIGG
;
A
#
# COMPACT_ATOMS: atom_id res chain seq x y z
N MET A 1 3.95 29.61 -1.80
CA MET A 1 3.32 28.28 -1.73
C MET A 1 4.28 27.38 -0.97
N SER A 2 3.82 26.70 0.08
CA SER A 2 4.67 25.78 0.86
C SER A 2 5.14 24.64 -0.05
N GLN A 3 6.42 24.32 -0.03
CA GLN A 3 6.98 23.19 -0.76
C GLN A 3 6.49 21.90 -0.06
N LYS A 4 5.63 21.13 -0.71
CA LYS A 4 5.14 19.86 -0.16
C LYS A 4 6.29 18.85 -0.13
N GLU A 5 6.45 18.14 0.99
CA GLU A 5 7.39 17.03 1.11
C GLU A 5 7.00 15.92 0.12
N LEU A 6 8.00 15.30 -0.50
CA LEU A 6 7.81 14.18 -1.43
C LEU A 6 8.39 12.91 -0.81
N TRP A 7 7.61 11.85 -0.82
CA TRP A 7 8.06 10.50 -0.49
C TRP A 7 8.31 9.72 -1.77
N TYR A 8 9.45 9.04 -1.87
CA TYR A 8 9.88 8.31 -3.05
C TYR A 8 9.91 6.82 -2.76
N GLU A 9 9.29 6.02 -3.63
CA GLU A 9 9.33 4.57 -3.53
C GLU A 9 10.70 4.03 -3.97
N THR A 10 11.20 3.00 -3.27
CA THR A 10 12.52 2.40 -3.50
C THR A 10 12.45 0.96 -4.03
N LEU A 11 11.33 0.55 -4.63
CA LEU A 11 11.15 -0.80 -5.18
C LEU A 11 12.14 -1.13 -6.30
N HIS A 12 12.51 -0.14 -7.12
CA HIS A 12 13.40 -0.32 -8.25
C HIS A 12 14.54 0.71 -8.23
N ALA A 13 15.71 0.31 -8.74
CA ALA A 13 16.93 1.14 -8.66
C ALA A 13 16.93 2.36 -9.60
N ASN A 14 16.23 2.29 -10.74
CA ASN A 14 16.38 3.26 -11.83
C ASN A 14 15.10 4.01 -12.18
N PHE A 15 13.97 3.66 -11.57
CA PHE A 15 12.68 4.32 -11.76
C PHE A 15 11.82 4.05 -10.54
N GLY A 16 10.76 4.84 -10.36
CA GLY A 16 9.83 4.65 -9.27
C GLY A 16 8.69 5.64 -9.35
N GLN A 17 7.83 5.57 -8.36
CA GLN A 17 6.75 6.52 -8.12
C GLN A 17 7.06 7.37 -6.88
N TYR A 18 6.43 8.53 -6.81
CA TYR A 18 6.56 9.42 -5.66
C TYR A 18 5.21 10.05 -5.34
N PHE A 19 5.01 10.38 -4.07
CA PHE A 19 3.76 10.93 -3.58
C PHE A 19 4.03 12.20 -2.79
N SER A 20 3.14 13.18 -2.94
CA SER A 20 3.14 14.32 -2.03
C SER A 20 2.62 13.88 -0.67
N VAL A 21 3.33 14.27 0.39
CA VAL A 21 2.98 13.98 1.77
C VAL A 21 2.29 15.20 2.35
N GLU A 22 1.05 15.03 2.77
CA GLU A 22 0.31 16.06 3.52
C GLU A 22 0.60 15.95 5.02
N ASN A 23 0.59 14.73 5.56
CA ASN A 23 0.85 14.47 6.97
C ASN A 23 1.37 13.04 7.17
N VAL A 24 2.37 12.85 8.01
CA VAL A 24 2.84 11.52 8.41
C VAL A 24 2.04 11.11 9.65
N LEU A 25 1.22 10.07 9.51
CA LEU A 25 0.37 9.57 10.60
C LEU A 25 1.14 8.64 11.54
N PHE A 26 2.05 7.86 10.98
CA PHE A 26 2.82 6.88 11.71
C PHE A 26 4.14 6.58 11.00
N ARG A 27 5.21 6.40 11.79
CA ARG A 27 6.46 5.86 11.29
C ARG A 27 7.17 5.08 12.38
N GLU A 28 7.55 3.84 12.08
CA GLU A 28 8.31 3.00 12.99
C GLU A 28 9.32 2.18 12.21
N LYS A 29 10.58 2.21 12.67
CA LYS A 29 11.62 1.34 12.16
C LYS A 29 11.95 0.29 13.22
N THR A 30 11.63 -0.96 12.92
CA THR A 30 11.98 -2.12 13.73
C THR A 30 13.26 -2.78 13.24
N GLU A 31 13.71 -3.85 13.90
CA GLU A 31 14.84 -4.67 13.43
C GLU A 31 14.55 -5.37 12.08
N HIS A 32 13.26 -5.54 11.74
CA HIS A 32 12.84 -6.31 10.57
C HIS A 32 12.37 -5.44 9.40
N GLN A 33 11.80 -4.26 9.67
CA GLN A 33 11.15 -3.42 8.66
C GLN A 33 11.05 -1.94 9.06
N ASP A 34 11.08 -1.02 8.08
CA ASP A 34 10.68 0.40 8.17
C ASP A 34 9.23 0.57 7.69
N LEU A 35 8.31 0.86 8.61
CA LEU A 35 6.89 1.06 8.33
C LEU A 35 6.57 2.56 8.37
N VAL A 36 5.89 3.05 7.34
CA VAL A 36 5.35 4.41 7.30
C VAL A 36 3.90 4.42 6.81
N ILE A 37 3.08 5.24 7.47
CA ILE A 37 1.73 5.58 7.02
C ILE A 37 1.64 7.10 6.91
N PHE A 38 1.24 7.59 5.74
CA PHE A 38 1.09 9.02 5.50
C PHE A 38 -0.17 9.33 4.67
N GLU A 39 -0.62 10.57 4.73
CA GLU A 39 -1.75 11.09 3.96
C GLU A 39 -1.25 11.71 2.65
N ASN A 40 -1.85 11.29 1.54
CA ASN A 40 -1.68 11.85 0.22
C ASN A 40 -3.04 12.37 -0.30
N PRO A 41 -3.10 13.59 -0.87
CA PRO A 41 -4.38 14.17 -1.33
C PRO A 41 -5.07 13.39 -2.46
N GLU A 42 -4.31 12.66 -3.28
CA GLU A 42 -4.82 11.90 -4.41
C GLU A 42 -5.21 10.46 -4.07
N LEU A 43 -4.52 9.80 -3.15
CA LEU A 43 -4.68 8.37 -2.83
C LEU A 43 -5.17 8.09 -1.41
N GLY A 44 -5.37 9.12 -0.59
CA GLY A 44 -5.75 8.96 0.81
C GLY A 44 -4.56 8.49 1.64
N ARG A 45 -4.79 7.57 2.57
CA ARG A 45 -3.71 6.97 3.36
C ARG A 45 -2.89 6.00 2.52
N VAL A 46 -1.57 6.18 2.54
CA VAL A 46 -0.59 5.30 1.90
C VAL A 46 0.21 4.60 2.99
N MET A 47 0.26 3.27 2.92
CA MET A 47 1.14 2.45 3.77
C MET A 47 2.30 1.92 2.94
N ALA A 48 3.52 2.11 3.44
CA ALA A 48 4.72 1.53 2.85
C ALA A 48 5.53 0.76 3.89
N LEU A 49 6.14 -0.34 3.43
CA LEU A 49 7.08 -1.18 4.18
C LEU A 49 8.40 -1.19 3.43
N ASP A 50 9.50 -0.92 4.12
CA ASP A 50 10.86 -0.89 3.58
C ASP A 50 11.00 -0.05 2.31
N GLY A 51 10.28 1.07 2.27
CA GLY A 51 10.28 2.00 1.14
C GLY A 51 9.44 1.56 -0.06
N VAL A 52 8.63 0.50 0.05
CA VAL A 52 7.74 -0.01 -1.00
C VAL A 52 6.29 0.12 -0.59
N VAL A 53 5.44 0.68 -1.46
CA VAL A 53 3.99 0.82 -1.22
C VAL A 53 3.37 -0.56 -1.09
N GLN A 54 2.56 -0.74 -0.05
CA GLN A 54 1.82 -1.97 0.21
C GLN A 54 0.34 -1.83 -0.15
N THR A 55 -0.26 -0.69 0.22
CA THR A 55 -1.67 -0.39 -0.08
C THR A 55 -1.93 1.12 -0.04
N THR A 56 -2.91 1.57 -0.80
CA THR A 56 -3.42 2.95 -0.73
C THR A 56 -4.94 2.95 -0.62
N GLU A 57 -5.48 3.81 0.25
CA GLU A 57 -6.90 3.84 0.60
C GLU A 57 -7.83 3.94 -0.61
N ARG A 58 -7.45 4.69 -1.65
CA ARG A 58 -8.35 4.95 -2.78
C ARG A 58 -8.33 3.90 -3.89
N ASP A 59 -7.35 3.01 -3.94
CA ASP A 59 -7.22 2.02 -5.02
C ASP A 59 -7.06 0.56 -4.56
N GLU A 60 -6.93 0.34 -3.24
CA GLU A 60 -6.77 -1.01 -2.66
C GLU A 60 -7.84 -1.99 -3.11
N PHE A 61 -9.06 -1.51 -3.32
CA PHE A 61 -10.20 -2.33 -3.73
C PHE A 61 -9.92 -3.08 -5.04
N ILE A 62 -9.15 -2.49 -5.97
CA ILE A 62 -8.80 -3.13 -7.24
C ILE A 62 -8.00 -4.41 -6.97
N TYR A 63 -7.02 -4.34 -6.06
CA TYR A 63 -6.19 -5.48 -5.69
C TYR A 63 -7.00 -6.51 -4.91
N HIS A 64 -7.70 -6.10 -3.85
CA HIS A 64 -8.38 -7.03 -2.95
C HIS A 64 -9.59 -7.70 -3.61
N GLU A 65 -10.39 -6.99 -4.41
CA GLU A 65 -11.51 -7.57 -5.14
C GLU A 65 -11.03 -8.58 -6.18
N MET A 66 -10.01 -8.25 -6.97
CA MET A 66 -9.50 -9.14 -7.99
C MET A 66 -8.83 -10.37 -7.39
N MET A 67 -8.09 -10.21 -6.30
CA MET A 67 -7.45 -11.32 -5.60
C MET A 67 -8.46 -12.22 -4.89
N THR A 68 -9.58 -11.66 -4.39
CA THR A 68 -10.58 -12.41 -3.62
C THR A 68 -11.67 -13.01 -4.50
N HIS A 69 -12.36 -12.19 -5.30
CA HIS A 69 -13.59 -12.61 -5.97
C HIS A 69 -13.33 -13.52 -7.16
N VAL A 70 -12.27 -13.28 -7.94
CA VAL A 70 -11.94 -14.12 -9.10
C VAL A 70 -11.82 -15.60 -8.72
N PRO A 71 -10.97 -16.02 -7.76
CA PRO A 71 -10.85 -17.44 -7.42
C PRO A 71 -12.09 -18.00 -6.71
N LEU A 72 -12.77 -17.22 -5.86
CA LEU A 72 -13.95 -17.68 -5.14
C LEU A 72 -15.13 -17.95 -6.08
N LEU A 73 -15.38 -17.03 -7.01
CA LEU A 73 -16.45 -17.18 -8.00
C LEU A 73 -16.12 -18.28 -9.02
N ALA A 74 -14.86 -18.42 -9.42
CA ALA A 74 -14.42 -19.51 -10.28
C ALA A 74 -14.60 -20.89 -9.64
N HIS A 75 -14.37 -21.01 -8.32
CA HIS A 75 -14.62 -22.26 -7.59
C HIS A 75 -16.13 -22.53 -7.39
N GLY A 76 -16.95 -21.50 -7.20
CA GLY A 76 -18.42 -21.58 -7.10
C GLY A 76 -19.00 -22.16 -5.80
N GLN A 77 -18.17 -22.75 -4.93
CA GLN A 77 -18.61 -23.36 -3.65
C GLN A 77 -17.47 -23.45 -2.61
N ALA A 78 -16.51 -22.52 -2.66
CA ALA A 78 -15.43 -22.46 -1.66
C ALA A 78 -16.02 -22.24 -0.26
N LYS A 79 -15.67 -23.10 0.72
CA LYS A 79 -16.17 -23.04 2.11
C LYS A 79 -15.07 -22.84 3.16
N LYS A 80 -13.82 -23.10 2.81
CA LYS A 80 -12.65 -22.93 3.66
C LYS A 80 -11.57 -22.28 2.82
N VAL A 81 -11.05 -21.17 3.31
CA VAL A 81 -10.05 -20.34 2.62
C VAL A 81 -8.93 -20.06 3.60
N LEU A 82 -7.70 -20.06 3.11
CA LEU A 82 -6.51 -19.66 3.86
C LEU A 82 -5.92 -18.43 3.17
N ILE A 83 -5.64 -17.39 3.96
CA ILE A 83 -4.88 -16.23 3.53
C ILE A 83 -3.50 -16.35 4.19
N ILE A 84 -2.43 -16.24 3.40
CA ILE A 84 -1.05 -16.21 3.87
C ILE A 84 -0.51 -14.82 3.55
N GLY A 85 0.03 -14.13 4.56
CA GLY A 85 0.18 -12.68 4.51
C GLY A 85 -1.17 -12.01 4.77
N GLY A 86 -1.51 -10.99 3.96
CA GLY A 86 -2.72 -10.19 4.13
C GLY A 86 -2.47 -8.96 4.98
#